data_AF-A0A7V0QS00-F1
#
_entry.id   AF-A0A7V0QS00-F1
#
_cell.length_a   1.000
_cell.length_b   1.000
_cell.length_c   1.000
_cell.angle_alpha   90.00
_cell.angle_beta   90.00
_cell.angle_gamma   90.00
#
_symmetry.space_group_name_H-M   'P 1'
#
loop_
_entity.id
_entity.type
_entity.pdbx_description
1 polymer ?
#
loop_
_entity_poly.entity_id
_entity_poly.type
_entity_poly.pdbx_seq_one_letter_code
_entity_poly.pdbx_strand_id
1 'polypeptide(L)' 'MFGKGDFLNTVEIISRSGFDVDCNLGEALGILGVLDPESIPLKWKEALKDVINTYMRGRSQFKIGEIVNMVRKGADL' A
#
# COMPACT_ATOMS: atom_id res chain seq x y z
N MET A 1 9.06 14.17 -1.78
CA MET A 1 9.27 13.42 -0.52
C MET A 1 10.75 13.39 -0.18
N PHE A 2 11.12 13.39 1.10
CA PHE A 2 12.51 13.39 1.56
C PHE A 2 13.31 12.14 1.12
N GLY A 3 12.63 11.03 0.82
CA GLY A 3 13.25 9.83 0.25
C GLY A 3 13.65 9.94 -1.23
N LYS A 4 13.38 11.07 -1.90
CA LYS A 4 13.78 11.37 -3.30
C LYS A 4 13.33 10.33 -4.34
N GLY A 5 12.20 9.69 -4.11
CA GLY A 5 11.68 8.65 -5.01
C GLY A 5 12.20 7.25 -4.71
N ASP A 6 13.19 7.10 -3.81
CA ASP A 6 13.63 5.79 -3.35
C ASP A 6 12.65 5.24 -2.31
N PHE A 7 12.11 4.05 -2.59
CA PHE A 7 11.07 3.42 -1.78
C PHE A 7 11.54 3.08 -0.37
N LEU A 8 12.72 2.47 -0.23
CA LEU A 8 13.24 2.02 1.06
C LEU A 8 13.73 3.17 1.94
N ASN A 9 14.36 4.17 1.34
CA ASN A 9 14.74 5.40 2.02
C ASN A 9 13.51 6.19 2.49
N THR A 10 12.45 6.22 1.68
CA THR A 10 11.16 6.81 2.09
C THR A 10 10.59 6.08 3.30
N VAL A 11 10.64 4.74 3.31
CA VAL A 11 10.24 3.93 4.48
C VAL A 11 11.07 4.29 5.70
N GLU A 12 12.40 4.29 5.59
CA GLU A 12 13.29 4.57 6.71
C GLU A 12 13.02 5.93 7.35
N ILE A 13 12.91 6.98 6.54
CA ILE A 13 12.68 8.35 7.01
C ILE A 13 11.35 8.45 7.76
N ILE A 14 10.27 7.93 7.17
CA ILE A 14 8.93 8.03 7.77
C ILE A 14 8.84 7.18 9.03
N SER A 15 9.36 5.94 9.01
CA SER A 15 9.39 5.06 10.20
C SER A 15 10.12 5.69 11.39
N ARG A 16 11.10 6.57 11.15
CA ARG A 16 11.84 7.29 12.21
C ARG A 16 11.13 8.54 12.73
N SER A 17 10.04 8.96 12.10
CA SER A 17 9.27 10.16 12.48
C SER A 17 8.35 9.93 13.69
N GLY A 18 8.07 8.68 14.04
CA GLY A 18 7.47 8.26 15.31
C GLY A 18 5.95 8.46 15.46
N PHE A 19 5.35 9.46 14.80
CA PHE A 19 3.91 9.71 14.85
C PHE A 19 3.23 9.30 13.54
N ASP A 20 2.14 8.53 13.65
CA ASP A 20 1.23 8.18 12.55
C ASP A 20 1.96 7.62 11.31
N VAL A 21 2.97 6.77 11.57
CA VAL A 21 3.89 6.31 10.53
C VAL A 21 3.22 5.40 9.51
N ASP A 22 2.17 4.67 9.90
CA ASP A 22 1.39 3.79 9.04
C ASP A 22 0.55 4.57 8.03
N CYS A 23 -0.15 5.64 8.44
CA CYS A 23 -0.87 6.50 7.50
C CYS A 23 0.08 7.21 6.55
N ASN A 24 1.15 7.82 7.08
CA ASN A 24 2.15 8.51 6.28
C ASN A 24 2.84 7.58 5.26
N LEU A 25 3.15 6.34 5.66
CA LEU A 25 3.68 5.32 4.74
C LEU A 25 2.63 4.92 3.70
N GLY A 26 1.39 4.69 4.11
CA GLY A 26 0.30 4.30 3.22
C GLY A 26 0.10 5.32 2.09
N GLU A 27 0.10 6.60 2.42
CA GLU A 27 -0.02 7.69 1.44
C GLU A 27 1.24 7.81 0.57
N ALA A 28 2.41 7.89 1.18
CA ALA A 28 3.65 8.14 0.45
C ALA A 28 4.04 6.99 -0.47
N LEU A 29 3.97 5.76 0.02
CA LEU A 29 4.29 4.56 -0.73
C LEU A 29 3.20 4.21 -1.74
N GLY A 30 1.95 4.58 -1.49
CA GLY A 30 0.88 4.49 -2.48
C GLY A 30 1.20 5.31 -3.74
N ILE A 31 1.65 6.55 -3.57
CA ILE A 31 2.08 7.41 -4.69
C ILE A 31 3.31 6.80 -5.40
N LEU A 32 4.34 6.39 -4.64
CA LEU A 32 5.54 5.80 -5.23
C LEU A 32 5.24 4.50 -5.98
N GLY A 33 4.34 3.65 -5.46
CA GLY A 33 3.94 2.41 -6.12
C GLY A 33 3.19 2.61 -7.44
N VAL A 34 2.52 3.76 -7.62
CA VAL A 34 1.92 4.12 -8.91
C VAL A 34 2.97 4.64 -9.89
N LEU A 35 3.93 5.44 -9.41
CA LEU A 35 4.98 6.03 -10.27
C LEU A 35 6.05 5.01 -10.68
N ASP A 36 6.42 4.11 -9.77
CA ASP A 36 7.45 3.09 -9.97
C ASP A 36 7.08 1.80 -9.19
N PRO A 37 6.21 0.95 -9.74
CA PRO A 37 5.78 -0.30 -9.09
C PRO A 37 6.91 -1.33 -8.91
N GLU A 38 7.99 -1.22 -9.69
CA GLU A 38 9.14 -2.14 -9.58
C GLU A 38 10.04 -1.79 -8.39
N SER A 39 9.99 -0.55 -7.90
CA SER A 39 10.71 -0.12 -6.69
C SER A 39 10.28 -0.85 -5.41
N ILE A 40 9.08 -1.45 -5.39
CA ILE A 40 8.56 -2.17 -4.22
C ILE A 40 9.30 -3.52 -4.09
N PRO A 41 9.97 -3.80 -2.97
CA PRO A 41 10.65 -5.08 -2.75
C PRO A 41 9.70 -6.27 -2.91
N LEU A 42 10.11 -7.28 -3.71
CA LEU A 42 9.29 -8.45 -3.99
C LEU A 42 8.79 -9.16 -2.73
N LYS A 43 9.64 -9.28 -1.71
CA LYS A 43 9.27 -9.86 -0.40
C LYS A 43 8.08 -9.17 0.27
N TRP A 44 7.84 -7.89 0.00
CA TRP A 44 6.69 -7.14 0.53
C TRP A 44 5.48 -7.25 -0.38
N LYS A 45 5.68 -7.28 -1.71
CA LYS A 45 4.61 -7.59 -2.69
C LYS A 45 3.97 -8.96 -2.42
N GLU A 46 4.80 -9.96 -2.13
CA GLU A 46 4.34 -11.34 -1.92
C GLU A 46 3.84 -11.63 -0.49
N ALA A 47 4.18 -10.80 0.49
CA ALA A 47 3.85 -11.04 1.90
C ALA A 47 2.35 -11.19 2.15
N LEU A 48 1.53 -10.40 1.45
CA LEU A 48 0.08 -10.42 1.61
C LEU A 48 -0.60 -11.56 0.84
N LYS A 49 0.08 -12.20 -0.12
CA LYS A 49 -0.49 -13.29 -0.94
C LYS A 49 -1.88 -12.99 -1.51
N ASP A 50 -2.10 -11.74 -1.96
CA ASP A 50 -3.38 -11.24 -2.45
C ASP A 50 -4.52 -11.24 -1.41
N VAL A 51 -4.27 -11.47 -0.12
CA VAL A 51 -5.31 -11.55 0.92
C VAL A 51 -5.12 -10.46 1.98
N ILE A 52 -6.18 -9.70 2.24
CA ILE A 52 -6.27 -8.76 3.35
C ILE A 52 -7.23 -9.34 4.40
N ASN A 53 -6.72 -9.55 5.61
CA ASN A 53 -7.56 -9.89 6.76
C ASN A 53 -8.02 -8.60 7.44
N THR A 54 -9.31 -8.51 7.76
CA THR A 54 -9.93 -7.34 8.38
C THR A 54 -10.82 -7.76 9.54
N TYR A 55 -11.10 -6.82 10.43
CA TYR A 55 -12.07 -6.99 11.52
C TYR A 55 -13.48 -6.51 11.12
N MET A 56 -13.76 -6.32 9.83
CA MET A 56 -15.07 -5.88 9.37
C MET A 56 -16.10 -6.98 9.56
N ARG A 57 -17.25 -6.63 10.15
CA ARG A 57 -18.36 -7.58 10.36
C ARG A 57 -18.92 -8.03 9.01
N GLY A 58 -19.18 -9.32 8.87
CA GLY A 58 -19.76 -9.91 7.66
C GLY A 58 -18.78 -10.13 6.50
N ARG A 59 -17.56 -9.59 6.56
CA ARG A 59 -16.50 -9.88 5.59
C ARG A 59 -15.13 -9.64 6.22
N SER A 60 -14.58 -10.67 6.85
CA SER A 60 -13.28 -10.62 7.53
C SER A 60 -12.08 -10.79 6.58
N GLN A 61 -12.31 -11.10 5.30
CA GLN A 61 -11.26 -11.26 4.30
C GLN A 61 -11.64 -10.66 2.96
N PHE A 62 -10.65 -10.07 2.31
CA PHE A 62 -10.73 -9.54 0.95
C PHE A 62 -9.58 -10.05 0.13
N LYS A 63 -9.82 -10.27 -1.17
CA LYS A 63 -8.72 -10.32 -2.12
C LYS A 63 -8.36 -8.91 -2.59
N ILE A 64 -7.07 -8.60 -2.75
CA ILE A 64 -6.64 -7.30 -3.28
C ILE A 64 -7.21 -7.12 -4.69
N GLY A 65 -7.15 -8.17 -5.53
CA GLY A 65 -7.76 -8.15 -6.87
C GLY A 65 -9.28 -7.88 -6.88
N GLU A 66 -10.03 -8.34 -5.86
CA GLU A 66 -11.45 -8.02 -5.74
C GLU A 66 -11.69 -6.53 -5.48
N ILE A 67 -10.89 -5.94 -4.57
CA ILE A 67 -10.94 -4.51 -4.25
C ILE A 67 -10.62 -3.68 -5.51
N VAL A 68 -9.58 -4.05 -6.26
CA VAL A 68 -9.21 -3.38 -7.52
C VAL A 68 -10.37 -3.38 -8.51
N ASN A 69 -11.03 -4.53 -8.70
CA ASN A 69 -12.17 -4.63 -9.60
C ASN A 69 -13.37 -3.78 -9.14
N MET A 70 -13.61 -3.69 -7.83
CA MET A 70 -14.67 -2.83 -7.28
C MET A 70 -14.38 -1.34 -7.56
N VAL A 71 -13.14 -0.89 -7.34
CA VAL A 71 -12.72 0.49 -7.61
C VAL A 71 -12.84 0.83 -9.09
N ARG A 72 -12.38 -0.06 -9.98
CA ARG A 72 -12.47 0.16 -11.44
C ARG A 72 -13.92 0.32 -11.90
N LYS A 73 -14.80 -0.61 -11.50
CA LYS A 73 -16.23 -0.53 -11.83
C LYS A 73 -16.89 0.75 -11.32
N GLY A 74 -16.47 1.25 -10.16
CA GLY A 74 -16.98 2.50 -9.59
C GLY A 74 -16.47 3.75 -10.33
N ALA A 75 -15.27 3.69 -10.91
CA ALA A 75 -14.68 4.80 -11.67
C ALA A 75 -15.22 4.90 -13.11
N ASP A 76 -15.78 3.81 -13.65
CA ASP A 76 -16.41 3.76 -14.98
C ASP A 76 -17.88 4.25 -14.98
N LEU A 77 -18.42 4.67 -13.82
CA LEU A 77 -19.77 5.23 -13.64
C LEU A 77 -19.75 6.77 -13.66
#